data_AF-A0A2H3KDY2-F1
#
_entry.id   AF-A0A2H3KDY2-F1
#
_cell.length_a   1.000
_cell.length_b   1.000
_cell.length_c   1.000
_cell.angle_alpha   90.00
_cell.angle_beta   90.00
_cell.angle_gamma   90.00
#
_symmetry.space_group_name_H-M   'P 1'
#
loop_
_entity.id
_entity.type
_entity.pdbx_description
1 polymer ?
#
loop_
_entity_poly.entity_id
_entity_poly.type
_entity_poly.pdbx_seq_one_letter_code
_entity_poly.pdbx_strand_id
1 'polypeptide(L)'
;MWINITKNAFENSDFKGVNFLYQIISYKPTSSIKPRYNIVIDVEKVKNTSNFQLLKTIEPSLEEFLEAEYNVYVNGADRPYKVTSQNGNQNYTIEEAIAFFNQPVSIVLENNKNDASFMLAIIKNFKNNDEYNKAQEHIDNGWLVFENAGGCPSVPNFMEGFLHRFKELAKTNKRSISHYFRGIIFIDSDKEFENQPIKPTHKSLLNKLNQLEIDTSNVLDANDKLKNQNDKIHILEKRMMENYLPKEVFQEIARQNSVKKDIDLKNWLDAYLNLTENKKLDFINIPAGKLLGNNHPIPTELNNLWDNLGGNFQKLDNGFKFYGFKENGSLKSPKEGSFKIEMPKWFQKELITKENLSSRAGNDELERIVNKINKLL
;
A
#
# COMPACT_ATOMS: atom_id res chain seq x y z
N MET A 1 15.45 3.60 -5.37
CA MET A 1 15.35 3.23 -6.79
C MET A 1 16.49 3.87 -7.56
N TRP A 2 17.14 3.10 -8.44
CA TRP A 2 18.19 3.59 -9.31
C TRP A 2 17.65 3.91 -10.70
N ILE A 3 18.07 5.04 -11.27
CA ILE A 3 17.72 5.48 -12.61
C ILE A 3 19.01 5.64 -13.42
N ASN A 4 19.17 4.85 -14.47
CA ASN A 4 20.29 4.91 -15.38
C ASN A 4 19.92 5.71 -16.63
N ILE A 5 20.55 6.87 -16.85
CA ILE A 5 20.39 7.65 -18.08
C ILE A 5 21.54 7.32 -19.03
N THR A 6 21.21 6.70 -20.17
CA THR A 6 22.23 6.23 -21.11
C THR A 6 22.65 7.30 -22.12
N LYS A 7 23.83 7.12 -22.71
CA LYS A 7 24.42 8.02 -23.71
C LYS A 7 23.46 8.41 -24.84
N ASN A 8 22.74 7.42 -25.39
CA ASN A 8 21.79 7.68 -26.46
C ASN A 8 20.59 8.56 -26.03
N ALA A 9 20.22 8.62 -24.75
CA ALA A 9 19.23 9.58 -24.27
C ALA A 9 19.78 11.01 -24.35
N PHE A 10 21.05 11.21 -24.00
CA PHE A 10 21.74 12.48 -24.16
C PHE A 10 21.96 12.86 -25.64
N GLU A 11 22.17 11.89 -26.53
CA GLU A 11 22.40 12.17 -27.96
C GLU A 11 21.12 12.45 -28.75
N ASN A 12 20.01 11.78 -28.42
CA ASN A 12 18.80 11.77 -29.26
C ASN A 12 17.63 12.60 -28.72
N SER A 13 17.82 13.33 -27.61
CA SER A 13 16.77 14.14 -27.00
C SER A 13 17.14 15.62 -27.03
N ASP A 14 16.16 16.49 -26.89
CA ASP A 14 16.41 17.91 -26.74
C ASP A 14 16.97 18.24 -25.34
N PHE A 15 17.73 19.33 -25.26
CA PHE A 15 18.34 19.76 -24.00
C PHE A 15 17.31 20.08 -22.90
N LYS A 16 16.16 20.64 -23.27
CA LYS A 16 15.13 21.04 -22.30
C LYS A 16 14.55 19.81 -21.61
N GLY A 17 14.27 18.75 -22.35
CA GLY A 17 13.82 17.46 -21.79
C GLY A 17 14.87 16.83 -20.88
N VAL A 18 16.13 16.77 -21.30
CA VAL A 18 17.23 16.21 -20.49
C VAL A 18 17.42 16.99 -19.19
N ASN A 19 17.49 18.31 -19.27
CA ASN A 19 17.64 19.18 -18.10
C ASN A 19 16.44 19.06 -17.14
N PHE A 20 15.22 19.07 -17.67
CA PHE A 20 14.03 18.95 -16.84
C PHE A 20 13.94 17.58 -16.13
N LEU A 21 14.26 16.49 -16.83
CA LEU A 21 14.36 15.18 -16.20
C LEU A 21 15.41 15.18 -15.09
N TYR A 22 16.62 15.71 -15.35
CA TYR A 22 17.69 15.79 -14.34
C TYR A 22 17.19 16.49 -13.09
N GLN A 23 16.57 17.66 -13.23
CA GLN A 23 16.00 18.41 -12.10
C GLN A 23 14.97 17.61 -11.30
N ILE A 24 14.08 16.87 -11.96
CA ILE A 24 13.10 16.00 -11.30
C ILE A 24 13.81 14.93 -10.46
N ILE A 25 14.85 14.30 -11.01
CA ILE A 25 15.45 13.12 -10.39
C ILE A 25 16.53 13.43 -9.37
N SER A 26 17.21 14.58 -9.50
CA SER A 26 18.26 15.04 -8.58
C SER A 26 17.72 15.89 -7.43
N TYR A 27 16.47 16.37 -7.52
CA TYR A 27 15.87 17.19 -6.49
C TYR A 27 15.82 16.47 -5.13
N LYS A 28 16.26 17.19 -4.11
CA LYS A 28 16.25 16.78 -2.70
C LYS A 28 15.83 17.97 -1.83
N PRO A 29 14.69 17.90 -1.10
CA PRO A 29 14.31 18.88 -0.12
C PRO A 29 15.39 19.04 0.95
N THR A 30 15.58 20.25 1.46
CA THR A 30 16.59 20.55 2.49
C THR A 30 16.37 19.75 3.77
N SER A 31 15.13 19.39 4.09
CA SER A 31 14.75 18.57 5.24
C SER A 31 14.96 17.06 5.04
N SER A 32 15.21 16.61 3.80
CA SER A 32 15.37 15.19 3.50
C SER A 32 16.78 14.71 3.83
N ILE A 33 16.88 13.52 4.40
CA ILE A 33 18.14 12.82 4.66
C ILE A 33 18.70 12.30 3.34
N LYS A 34 17.87 11.69 2.49
CA LYS A 34 18.27 11.08 1.21
C LYS A 34 17.52 11.71 0.02
N PRO A 35 18.10 11.68 -1.19
CA PRO A 35 17.37 12.09 -2.40
C PRO A 35 16.22 11.12 -2.70
N ARG A 36 15.26 11.58 -3.51
CA ARG A 36 14.12 10.76 -3.96
C ARG A 36 14.58 9.55 -4.78
N TYR A 37 15.58 9.76 -5.62
CA TYR A 37 16.13 8.75 -6.51
C TYR A 37 17.65 8.73 -6.42
N ASN A 38 18.21 7.58 -6.77
CA ASN A 38 19.64 7.45 -7.01
C ASN A 38 19.87 7.46 -8.54
N ILE A 39 20.95 8.10 -8.99
CA ILE A 39 21.17 8.39 -10.40
C ILE A 39 22.45 7.70 -10.88
N VAL A 40 22.39 7.02 -12.01
CA VAL A 40 23.56 6.42 -12.65
C VAL A 40 23.73 7.03 -14.03
N ILE A 41 24.86 7.70 -14.24
CA ILE A 41 25.28 8.17 -15.55
C ILE A 41 26.76 7.81 -15.70
N ASP A 42 27.08 7.08 -16.76
CA ASP A 42 28.47 6.80 -17.13
C ASP A 42 29.07 8.07 -17.76
N VAL A 43 29.68 8.92 -16.93
CA VAL A 43 30.25 10.22 -17.30
C VAL A 43 31.22 10.08 -18.48
N GLU A 44 32.06 9.04 -18.48
CA GLU A 44 33.01 8.79 -19.56
C GLU A 44 32.34 8.59 -20.93
N LYS A 45 31.16 7.96 -20.94
CA LYS A 45 30.38 7.78 -22.18
C LYS A 45 29.63 9.03 -22.61
N VAL A 46 29.19 9.88 -21.68
CA VAL A 46 28.31 11.01 -21.99
C VAL A 46 28.99 12.37 -22.06
N LYS A 47 30.21 12.50 -21.51
CA LYS A 47 30.89 13.79 -21.35
C LYS A 47 31.03 14.58 -22.66
N ASN A 48 31.22 13.90 -23.78
CA ASN A 48 31.38 14.56 -25.08
C ASN A 48 30.06 14.85 -25.81
N THR A 49 28.90 14.54 -25.21
CA THR A 49 27.60 14.87 -25.81
C THR A 49 27.26 16.34 -25.58
N SER A 50 26.61 16.97 -26.56
CA SER A 50 26.21 18.39 -26.47
C SER A 50 25.32 18.67 -25.26
N ASN A 51 24.35 17.78 -24.99
CA ASN A 51 23.44 17.93 -23.85
C ASN A 51 24.17 17.82 -22.50
N PHE A 52 25.17 16.97 -22.36
CA PHE A 52 25.94 16.88 -21.11
C PHE A 52 26.78 18.14 -20.89
N GLN A 53 27.45 18.65 -21.92
CA GLN A 53 28.24 19.88 -21.83
C GLN A 53 27.39 21.10 -21.45
N LEU A 54 26.18 21.20 -22.01
CA LEU A 54 25.21 22.22 -21.60
C LEU A 54 24.76 22.03 -20.15
N LEU A 55 24.45 20.79 -19.73
CA LEU A 55 24.02 20.51 -18.36
C LEU A 55 25.11 20.86 -17.34
N LYS A 56 26.36 20.50 -17.63
CA LYS A 56 27.54 20.85 -16.81
C LYS A 56 27.74 22.35 -16.66
N THR A 57 27.39 23.13 -17.69
CA THR A 57 27.47 24.59 -17.64
C THR A 57 26.45 25.19 -16.66
N ILE A 58 25.29 24.54 -16.50
CA ILE A 58 24.23 24.98 -15.58
C ILE A 58 24.43 24.42 -14.17
N GLU A 59 24.99 23.23 -14.06
CA GLU A 59 25.21 22.50 -12.81
C GLU A 59 26.71 22.24 -12.61
N PRO A 60 27.47 23.20 -12.04
CA PRO A 60 28.93 23.09 -11.96
C PRO A 60 29.44 21.87 -11.18
N SER A 61 28.66 21.37 -10.21
CA SER A 61 28.98 20.19 -9.39
C SER A 61 28.50 18.88 -10.01
N LEU A 62 28.01 18.88 -11.26
CA LEU A 62 27.40 17.71 -11.91
C LEU A 62 28.33 16.49 -11.93
N GLU A 63 29.58 16.66 -12.36
CA GLU A 63 30.53 15.55 -12.48
C GLU A 63 30.88 14.94 -11.13
N GLU A 64 31.22 15.76 -10.14
CA GLU A 64 31.51 15.32 -8.77
C GLU A 64 30.32 14.55 -8.18
N PHE A 65 29.10 15.08 -8.37
CA PHE A 65 27.88 14.43 -7.92
C PHE A 65 27.66 13.07 -8.59
N LEU A 66 27.78 12.98 -9.92
CA LEU A 66 27.56 11.74 -10.66
C LEU A 66 28.63 10.68 -10.39
N GLU A 67 29.89 11.08 -10.20
CA GLU A 67 30.97 10.18 -9.81
C GLU A 67 30.71 9.59 -8.41
N ALA A 68 30.25 10.41 -7.46
CA ALA A 68 29.88 9.94 -6.13
C ALA A 68 28.74 8.90 -6.19
N GLU A 69 27.68 9.18 -6.95
CA GLU A 69 26.56 8.23 -7.12
C GLU A 69 26.99 6.93 -7.84
N TYR A 70 27.84 7.02 -8.87
CA TYR A 70 28.32 5.85 -9.60
C TYR A 70 29.15 4.92 -8.70
N ASN A 71 29.99 5.48 -7.82
CA ASN A 71 30.75 4.70 -6.85
C ASN A 71 29.83 3.94 -5.86
N VAL A 72 28.71 4.55 -5.46
CA VAL A 72 27.71 3.85 -4.63
C VAL A 72 27.02 2.74 -5.44
N TYR A 73 26.71 2.98 -6.72
CA TYR A 73 26.04 2.01 -7.59
C TYR A 73 26.85 0.72 -7.78
N VAL A 74 28.13 0.84 -8.16
CA VAL A 74 29.01 -0.31 -8.45
C VAL A 74 29.16 -1.24 -7.24
N ASN A 75 28.97 -0.72 -6.03
CA ASN A 75 29.18 -1.44 -4.77
C ASN A 75 27.94 -2.18 -4.22
N GLY A 76 26.78 -2.16 -4.89
CA GLY A 76 25.64 -2.93 -4.36
C GLY A 76 24.24 -2.71 -4.96
N ALA A 77 24.12 -2.18 -6.17
CA ALA A 77 22.81 -1.89 -6.75
C ALA A 77 22.31 -2.98 -7.72
N ASP A 78 21.07 -3.45 -7.50
CA ASP A 78 20.34 -4.29 -8.46
C ASP A 78 19.48 -3.44 -9.43
N ARG A 79 19.63 -3.73 -10.73
CA ARG A 79 18.73 -3.42 -11.87
C ARG A 79 18.08 -2.02 -11.89
N PRO A 80 18.74 -0.99 -12.43
CA PRO A 80 18.17 0.34 -12.54
C PRO A 80 17.07 0.42 -13.62
N TYR A 81 16.12 1.34 -13.43
CA TYR A 81 15.26 1.83 -14.53
C TYR A 81 16.15 2.47 -15.59
N LYS A 82 15.87 2.23 -16.88
CA LYS A 82 16.74 2.72 -17.95
C LYS A 82 16.06 3.85 -18.72
N VAL A 83 16.68 5.02 -18.77
CA VAL A 83 16.25 6.14 -19.62
C VAL A 83 17.11 6.14 -20.89
N THR A 84 16.48 5.87 -22.03
CA THR A 84 17.14 5.53 -23.30
C THR A 84 16.22 5.79 -24.48
N SER A 85 16.77 6.01 -25.68
CA SER A 85 16.00 6.05 -26.94
C SER A 85 15.64 4.65 -27.49
N GLN A 86 16.02 3.58 -26.80
CA GLN A 86 15.75 2.19 -27.22
C GLN A 86 14.50 1.62 -26.56
N ASN A 87 13.66 0.95 -27.34
CA ASN A 87 12.51 0.22 -26.81
C ASN A 87 12.92 -0.95 -25.90
N GLY A 88 12.14 -1.20 -24.83
CA GLY A 88 12.34 -2.32 -23.92
C GLY A 88 11.45 -2.22 -22.68
N ASN A 89 11.12 -3.34 -22.04
CA ASN A 89 10.09 -3.39 -20.97
C ASN A 89 10.36 -2.48 -19.77
N GLN A 90 11.61 -2.13 -19.48
CA GLN A 90 11.99 -1.19 -18.39
C GLN A 90 12.78 0.02 -18.92
N ASN A 91 12.67 0.26 -20.23
CA ASN A 91 13.27 1.41 -20.90
C ASN A 91 12.22 2.51 -21.04
N TYR A 92 12.60 3.73 -20.72
CA TYR A 92 11.79 4.93 -20.83
C TYR A 92 12.52 5.92 -21.74
N THR A 93 11.81 6.52 -22.69
CA THR A 93 12.31 7.74 -23.34
C THR A 93 12.37 8.90 -22.34
N ILE A 94 12.98 10.03 -22.69
CA ILE A 94 13.01 11.22 -21.82
C ILE A 94 11.59 11.67 -21.45
N GLU A 95 10.66 11.72 -22.42
CA GLU A 95 9.27 12.12 -22.18
C GLU A 95 8.54 11.14 -21.24
N GLU A 96 8.72 9.83 -21.46
CA GLU A 96 8.15 8.79 -20.59
C GLU A 96 8.73 8.87 -19.17
N ALA A 97 10.03 9.10 -19.04
CA ALA A 97 10.72 9.23 -17.77
C ALA A 97 10.24 10.45 -16.99
N ILE A 98 10.07 11.60 -17.66
CA ILE A 98 9.51 12.80 -17.05
C ILE A 98 8.11 12.50 -16.49
N ALA A 99 7.22 11.91 -17.30
CA ALA A 99 5.87 11.58 -16.86
C ALA A 99 5.87 10.57 -15.69
N PHE A 100 6.73 9.55 -15.75
CA PHE A 100 6.75 8.45 -14.79
C PHE A 100 7.46 8.77 -13.46
N PHE A 101 8.54 9.55 -13.48
CA PHE A 101 9.29 9.90 -12.27
C PHE A 101 8.80 11.19 -11.60
N ASN A 102 8.05 12.04 -12.31
CA ASN A 102 7.46 13.21 -11.69
C ASN A 102 6.28 12.83 -10.77
N GLN A 103 5.49 11.81 -11.14
CA GLN A 103 4.38 11.33 -10.31
C GLN A 103 4.83 10.73 -8.96
N PRO A 104 4.04 10.89 -7.88
CA PRO A 104 4.24 10.13 -6.65
C PRO A 104 3.97 8.63 -6.85
N VAL A 105 4.42 7.82 -5.90
CA VAL A 105 3.98 6.43 -5.77
C VAL A 105 2.58 6.41 -5.18
N SER A 106 1.63 5.82 -5.88
CA SER A 106 0.25 5.71 -5.40
C SER A 106 0.03 4.39 -4.64
N ILE A 107 -0.39 4.48 -3.38
CA ILE A 107 -1.01 3.38 -2.64
C ILE A 107 -2.52 3.53 -2.78
N VAL A 108 -3.14 2.72 -3.62
CA VAL A 108 -4.58 2.77 -3.89
C VAL A 108 -5.31 1.96 -2.82
N LEU A 109 -6.15 2.64 -2.05
CA LEU A 109 -6.94 2.08 -0.97
C LEU A 109 -8.43 2.20 -1.29
N GLU A 110 -9.25 1.33 -0.73
CA GLU A 110 -10.71 1.43 -0.84
C GLU A 110 -11.22 2.75 -0.24
N ASN A 111 -10.72 3.15 0.93
CA ASN A 111 -11.03 4.41 1.58
C ASN A 111 -9.81 5.02 2.27
N ASN A 112 -9.06 5.85 1.56
CA ASN A 112 -7.80 6.40 2.08
C ASN A 112 -7.95 7.16 3.42
N LYS A 113 -9.10 7.80 3.67
CA LYS A 113 -9.33 8.59 4.89
C LYS A 113 -9.20 7.75 6.15
N ASN A 114 -9.59 6.48 6.06
CA ASN A 114 -9.66 5.55 7.17
C ASN A 114 -8.50 4.55 7.07
N ASP A 115 -8.38 3.93 5.91
CA ASP A 115 -7.49 2.80 5.63
C ASP A 115 -6.00 3.19 5.65
N ALA A 116 -5.68 4.46 5.37
CA ALA A 116 -4.30 4.93 5.45
C ALA A 116 -3.73 4.81 6.87
N SER A 117 -4.56 4.81 7.92
CA SER A 117 -4.10 4.64 9.30
C SER A 117 -3.42 3.29 9.51
N PHE A 118 -3.95 2.22 8.91
CA PHE A 118 -3.34 0.90 8.93
C PHE A 118 -2.00 0.91 8.19
N MET A 119 -1.96 1.47 6.98
CA MET A 119 -0.75 1.56 6.15
C MET A 119 0.37 2.38 6.83
N LEU A 120 0.02 3.49 7.49
CA LEU A 120 0.95 4.29 8.27
C LEU A 120 1.52 3.52 9.46
N ALA A 121 0.68 2.76 10.17
CA ALA A 121 1.11 1.96 11.30
C ALA A 121 2.10 0.86 10.90
N ILE A 122 1.86 0.18 9.78
CA ILE A 122 2.80 -0.84 9.29
C ILE A 122 4.10 -0.22 8.78
N ILE A 123 4.05 0.89 8.03
CA ILE A 123 5.26 1.60 7.56
C ILE A 123 6.11 2.06 8.75
N LYS A 124 5.47 2.61 9.78
CA LYS A 124 6.15 3.08 10.99
C LYS A 124 6.85 1.93 11.74
N ASN A 125 6.16 0.80 11.91
CA ASN A 125 6.62 -0.28 12.78
C ASN A 125 7.49 -1.33 12.08
N PHE A 126 7.35 -1.51 10.78
CA PHE A 126 8.10 -2.50 9.98
C PHE A 126 9.16 -1.85 9.09
N LYS A 127 9.78 -0.77 9.57
CA LYS A 127 10.94 -0.17 8.89
C LYS A 127 12.06 -1.21 8.72
N ASN A 128 12.82 -1.10 7.64
CA ASN A 128 14.02 -1.91 7.43
C ASN A 128 14.99 -1.71 8.61
N ASN A 129 15.94 -2.63 8.80
CA ASN A 129 16.87 -2.62 9.94
C ASN A 129 17.76 -1.36 10.03
N ASP A 130 17.83 -0.57 8.95
CA ASP A 130 18.48 0.73 8.97
C ASP A 130 17.64 1.72 9.79
N GLU A 131 18.28 2.65 10.52
CA GLU A 131 17.56 3.68 11.28
C GLU A 131 16.61 4.52 10.41
N TYR A 132 16.89 4.56 9.10
CA TYR A 132 16.20 5.30 8.06
C TYR A 132 14.93 4.59 7.54
N ASN A 133 13.77 5.21 7.78
CA ASN A 133 12.49 4.78 7.21
C ASN A 133 12.20 5.46 5.87
N LYS A 134 12.60 4.80 4.78
CA LYS A 134 12.43 5.32 3.42
C LYS A 134 10.98 5.66 3.06
N ALA A 135 10.05 4.77 3.38
CA ALA A 135 8.65 4.96 3.05
C ALA A 135 8.03 6.15 3.82
N GLN A 136 8.39 6.33 5.10
CA GLN A 136 7.96 7.49 5.87
C GLN A 136 8.48 8.80 5.27
N GLU A 137 9.77 8.88 4.91
CA GLU A 137 10.31 10.09 4.27
C GLU A 137 9.63 10.38 2.93
N HIS A 138 9.27 9.35 2.15
CA HIS A 138 8.51 9.55 0.91
C HIS A 138 7.09 10.06 1.16
N ILE A 139 6.44 9.66 2.25
CA ILE A 139 5.14 10.22 2.66
C ILE A 139 5.30 11.69 3.03
N ASP A 140 6.27 12.01 3.89
CA ASP A 140 6.48 13.36 4.43
C ASP A 140 6.79 14.38 3.32
N ASN A 141 7.45 13.93 2.24
CA ASN A 141 7.78 14.75 1.07
C ASN A 141 6.74 14.70 -0.07
N GLY A 142 5.60 14.00 0.12
CA GLY A 142 4.56 13.84 -0.89
C GLY A 142 4.98 13.01 -2.11
N TRP A 143 6.05 12.23 -1.99
CA TRP A 143 6.53 11.31 -3.03
C TRP A 143 5.84 9.96 -3.02
N LEU A 144 5.14 9.64 -1.94
CA LEU A 144 4.21 8.53 -1.79
C LEU A 144 2.88 9.08 -1.28
N VAL A 145 1.78 8.68 -1.90
CA VAL A 145 0.43 9.19 -1.59
C VAL A 145 -0.57 8.04 -1.44
N PHE A 146 -1.60 8.26 -0.61
CA PHE A 146 -2.73 7.35 -0.46
C PHE A 146 -3.91 7.81 -1.33
N GLU A 147 -4.26 7.02 -2.33
CA GLU A 147 -5.37 7.30 -3.24
C GLU A 147 -6.68 6.70 -2.72
N ASN A 148 -7.79 7.41 -2.95
CA ASN A 148 -9.13 6.95 -2.57
C ASN A 148 -9.85 6.32 -3.77
N ALA A 149 -10.06 5.01 -3.75
CA ALA A 149 -10.82 4.34 -4.80
C ALA A 149 -12.34 4.42 -4.61
N GLY A 150 -12.84 4.70 -3.41
CA GLY A 150 -14.28 4.76 -3.14
C GLY A 150 -14.94 3.39 -3.00
N GLY A 151 -14.25 2.44 -2.36
CA GLY A 151 -14.68 1.05 -2.12
C GLY A 151 -14.20 0.07 -3.19
N CYS A 152 -14.16 -1.22 -2.84
CA CYS A 152 -13.74 -2.32 -3.73
C CYS A 152 -14.35 -2.25 -5.15
N PRO A 153 -15.68 -2.09 -5.37
CA PRO A 153 -16.26 -2.07 -6.71
C PRO A 153 -15.81 -0.90 -7.59
N SER A 154 -15.32 0.17 -6.96
CA SER A 154 -14.94 1.43 -7.61
C SER A 154 -13.46 1.47 -7.99
N VAL A 155 -12.63 0.56 -7.48
CA VAL A 155 -11.19 0.46 -7.81
C VAL A 155 -10.95 0.43 -9.32
N PRO A 156 -11.66 -0.37 -10.14
CA PRO A 156 -11.45 -0.34 -11.59
C PRO A 156 -11.78 1.01 -12.23
N ASN A 157 -12.84 1.68 -11.79
CA ASN A 157 -13.22 3.00 -12.33
C ASN A 157 -12.20 4.07 -11.97
N PHE A 158 -11.68 4.03 -10.73
CA PHE A 158 -10.56 4.88 -10.33
C PHE A 158 -9.34 4.63 -11.21
N MET A 159 -8.96 3.37 -11.41
CA MET A 159 -7.80 3.00 -12.22
C MET A 159 -7.98 3.41 -13.69
N GLU A 160 -9.17 3.25 -14.27
CA GLU A 160 -9.47 3.71 -15.62
C GLU A 160 -9.27 5.22 -15.76
N GLY A 161 -9.84 6.00 -14.82
CA GLY A 161 -9.66 7.45 -14.79
C GLY A 161 -8.20 7.87 -14.58
N PHE A 162 -7.49 7.20 -13.67
CA PHE A 162 -6.07 7.44 -13.39
C PHE A 162 -5.21 7.19 -14.64
N LEU A 163 -5.40 6.06 -15.31
CA LEU A 163 -4.61 5.63 -16.46
C LEU A 163 -4.93 6.42 -17.73
N HIS A 164 -6.14 6.95 -17.85
CA HIS A 164 -6.58 7.70 -19.03
C HIS A 164 -5.65 8.87 -19.38
N ARG A 165 -5.04 9.52 -18.39
CA ARG A 165 -4.10 10.63 -18.60
C ARG A 165 -2.83 10.24 -19.37
N PHE A 166 -2.51 8.94 -19.42
CA PHE A 166 -1.34 8.42 -20.14
C PHE A 166 -1.66 7.85 -21.51
N LYS A 167 -2.93 7.89 -21.96
CA LYS A 167 -3.39 7.23 -23.19
C LYS A 167 -2.61 7.68 -24.43
N GLU A 168 -2.42 8.98 -24.62
CA GLU A 168 -1.68 9.49 -25.79
C GLU A 168 -0.19 9.20 -25.69
N LEU A 169 0.41 9.32 -24.49
CA LEU A 169 1.82 8.98 -24.27
C LEU A 169 2.09 7.49 -24.56
N ALA A 170 1.22 6.61 -24.08
CA ALA A 170 1.27 5.18 -24.32
C ALA A 170 1.15 4.85 -25.81
N LYS A 171 0.19 5.48 -26.51
CA LYS A 171 -0.01 5.31 -27.95
C LYS A 171 1.23 5.74 -28.75
N THR A 172 1.79 6.91 -28.46
CA THR A 172 2.99 7.43 -29.14
C THR A 172 4.19 6.50 -28.96
N ASN A 173 4.37 5.96 -27.75
CA ASN A 173 5.49 5.09 -27.42
C ASN A 173 5.19 3.58 -27.63
N LYS A 174 4.02 3.23 -28.17
CA LYS A 174 3.55 1.85 -28.38
C LYS A 174 3.66 0.99 -27.10
N ARG A 175 3.21 1.55 -25.98
CA ARG A 175 3.19 0.92 -24.66
C ARG A 175 1.78 0.60 -24.20
N SER A 176 1.70 -0.35 -23.29
CA SER A 176 0.54 -0.53 -22.42
C SER A 176 0.33 0.72 -21.56
N ILE A 177 -0.92 1.12 -21.33
CA ILE A 177 -1.23 2.26 -20.46
C ILE A 177 -0.81 2.00 -19.01
N SER A 178 -0.86 0.74 -18.57
CA SER A 178 -0.48 0.32 -17.21
C SER A 178 1.03 0.42 -16.97
N HIS A 179 1.84 0.52 -18.03
CA HIS A 179 3.29 0.76 -17.93
C HIS A 179 3.61 1.99 -17.10
N TYR A 180 2.74 3.00 -17.14
CA TYR A 180 2.92 4.26 -16.41
C TYR A 180 2.32 4.22 -14.99
N PHE A 181 1.71 3.12 -14.56
CA PHE A 181 1.20 2.98 -13.20
C PHE A 181 2.33 2.71 -12.20
N ARG A 182 2.69 3.73 -11.46
CA ARG A 182 3.63 3.67 -10.35
C ARG A 182 2.88 3.57 -9.02
N GLY A 183 2.45 2.37 -8.68
CA GLY A 183 1.71 2.15 -7.45
C GLY A 183 1.39 0.70 -7.17
N ILE A 184 0.63 0.50 -6.10
CA ILE A 184 0.09 -0.78 -5.63
C ILE A 184 -1.35 -0.57 -5.14
N ILE A 185 -2.21 -1.55 -5.37
CA ILE A 185 -3.62 -1.58 -5.00
C ILE A 185 -3.81 -2.51 -3.81
N PHE A 186 -4.44 -2.05 -2.74
CA PHE A 186 -4.81 -2.89 -1.58
C PHE A 186 -6.32 -3.12 -1.54
N ILE A 187 -6.71 -4.36 -1.23
CA ILE A 187 -8.10 -4.81 -1.23
C ILE A 187 -8.35 -5.64 0.02
N ASP A 188 -9.46 -5.38 0.72
CA ASP A 188 -9.91 -6.24 1.82
C ASP A 188 -10.26 -7.64 1.27
N SER A 189 -9.91 -8.71 1.99
CA SER A 189 -10.20 -10.06 1.48
C SER A 189 -11.69 -10.39 1.47
N ASP A 190 -12.44 -9.75 2.37
CA ASP A 190 -13.82 -10.08 2.72
C ASP A 190 -14.04 -11.55 3.06
N LYS A 191 -12.98 -12.31 3.35
CA LYS A 191 -13.08 -13.72 3.70
C LYS A 191 -13.85 -13.90 5.00
N GLU A 192 -14.69 -14.90 5.02
CA GLU A 192 -15.52 -15.33 6.15
C GLU A 192 -14.90 -16.51 6.88
N PHE A 193 -13.95 -17.20 6.23
CA PHE A 193 -13.13 -18.28 6.78
C PHE A 193 -11.87 -18.45 5.94
N GLU A 194 -10.85 -19.11 6.49
CA GLU A 194 -9.47 -19.18 5.97
C GLU A 194 -9.38 -19.69 4.52
N ASN A 195 -10.04 -20.81 4.26
CA ASN A 195 -10.03 -21.48 2.96
C ASN A 195 -11.19 -21.03 2.05
N GLN A 196 -11.84 -19.89 2.33
CA GLN A 196 -12.91 -19.40 1.48
C GLN A 196 -12.33 -19.06 0.09
N PRO A 197 -12.88 -19.63 -0.99
CA PRO A 197 -12.52 -19.23 -2.34
C PRO A 197 -12.78 -17.75 -2.56
N ILE A 198 -12.03 -17.13 -3.46
CA ILE A 198 -12.20 -15.72 -3.79
C ILE A 198 -13.63 -15.46 -4.28
N LYS A 199 -14.26 -14.44 -3.69
CA LYS A 199 -15.65 -14.08 -3.98
C LYS A 199 -15.81 -13.67 -5.46
N PRO A 200 -16.97 -13.93 -6.09
CA PRO A 200 -17.22 -13.51 -7.47
C PRO A 200 -17.01 -12.02 -7.71
N THR A 201 -17.27 -11.18 -6.71
CA THR A 201 -17.02 -9.73 -6.73
C THR A 201 -15.55 -9.40 -6.93
N HIS A 202 -14.65 -10.06 -6.19
CA HIS A 202 -13.21 -9.89 -6.34
C HIS A 202 -12.70 -10.47 -7.66
N LYS A 203 -13.23 -11.61 -8.14
CA LYS A 203 -12.93 -12.12 -9.49
C LYS A 203 -13.30 -11.10 -10.58
N SER A 204 -14.48 -10.49 -10.45
CA SER A 204 -14.93 -9.45 -11.38
C SER A 204 -14.02 -8.22 -11.34
N LEU A 205 -13.60 -7.79 -10.16
CA LEU A 205 -12.64 -6.70 -9.98
C LEU A 205 -11.31 -7.02 -10.68
N LEU A 206 -10.72 -8.19 -10.41
CA LEU A 206 -9.45 -8.59 -11.01
C LEU A 206 -9.56 -8.66 -12.54
N ASN A 207 -10.66 -9.20 -13.07
CA ASN A 207 -10.89 -9.23 -14.52
C ASN A 207 -10.92 -7.82 -15.14
N LYS A 208 -11.56 -6.85 -14.47
CA LYS A 208 -11.57 -5.46 -14.93
C LYS A 208 -10.19 -4.80 -14.85
N LEU A 209 -9.41 -5.07 -13.80
CA LEU A 209 -8.03 -4.58 -13.71
C LEU A 209 -7.13 -5.18 -14.81
N ASN A 210 -7.30 -6.46 -15.11
CA ASN A 210 -6.59 -7.12 -16.21
C ASN A 210 -6.98 -6.54 -17.58
N GLN A 211 -8.24 -6.13 -17.78
CA GLN A 211 -8.67 -5.39 -18.99
C GLN A 211 -8.02 -4.00 -19.11
N LEU A 212 -7.61 -3.40 -17.99
CA LEU A 212 -6.78 -2.19 -17.94
C LEU A 212 -5.28 -2.49 -18.02
N GLU A 213 -4.92 -3.72 -18.38
CA GLU A 213 -3.54 -4.20 -18.54
C GLU A 213 -2.73 -4.18 -17.23
N ILE A 214 -3.39 -4.10 -16.07
CA ILE A 214 -2.74 -4.24 -14.76
C ILE A 214 -2.50 -5.72 -14.51
N ASP A 215 -1.26 -6.10 -14.25
CA ASP A 215 -0.90 -7.49 -13.97
C ASP A 215 -1.62 -8.00 -12.72
N THR A 216 -2.49 -9.00 -12.92
CA THR A 216 -3.20 -9.71 -11.84
C THR A 216 -2.67 -11.13 -11.63
N SER A 217 -1.58 -11.51 -12.31
CA SER A 217 -0.95 -12.81 -12.12
C SER A 217 -0.37 -12.93 -10.71
N ASN A 218 -0.35 -14.14 -10.14
CA ASN A 218 0.19 -14.40 -8.80
C ASN A 218 -0.47 -13.61 -7.65
N VAL A 219 -1.65 -13.01 -7.87
CA VAL A 219 -2.50 -12.47 -6.81
C VAL A 219 -3.01 -13.63 -5.94
N LEU A 220 -3.30 -14.78 -6.57
CA LEU A 220 -3.77 -16.04 -6.00
C LEU A 220 -3.30 -17.22 -6.88
N ASP A 221 -3.36 -18.47 -6.36
CA ASP A 221 -3.15 -19.69 -7.17
C ASP A 221 -4.48 -20.30 -7.60
N ALA A 222 -4.43 -21.43 -8.31
CA ALA A 222 -5.62 -22.16 -8.76
C ALA A 222 -6.57 -22.59 -7.62
N ASN A 223 -6.12 -22.55 -6.37
CA ASN A 223 -6.89 -22.87 -5.16
C ASN A 223 -7.13 -21.64 -4.26
N ASP A 224 -6.84 -20.43 -4.73
CA ASP A 224 -6.88 -19.18 -3.95
C ASP A 224 -5.94 -19.16 -2.72
N LYS A 225 -4.81 -19.88 -2.78
CA LYS A 225 -3.87 -20.13 -1.66
C LYS A 225 -2.49 -19.48 -1.76
N LEU A 226 -2.11 -18.87 -2.89
CA LEU A 226 -0.78 -18.26 -2.99
C LEU A 226 -0.67 -17.09 -2.00
N LYS A 227 0.41 -17.04 -1.21
CA LYS A 227 0.84 -15.81 -0.52
C LYS A 227 0.98 -14.76 -1.60
N ASN A 228 0.14 -13.72 -1.62
CA ASN A 228 0.08 -12.76 -2.71
C ASN A 228 1.48 -12.25 -3.08
N GLN A 229 2.01 -12.71 -4.23
CA GLN A 229 3.34 -12.40 -4.75
C GLN A 229 3.29 -11.32 -5.85
N ASN A 230 2.09 -10.87 -6.20
CA ASN A 230 1.90 -9.80 -7.16
C ASN A 230 2.44 -8.46 -6.61
N ASP A 231 3.19 -7.73 -7.43
CA ASP A 231 3.83 -6.47 -7.04
C ASP A 231 2.92 -5.23 -7.24
N LYS A 232 1.70 -5.39 -7.79
CA LYS A 232 0.73 -4.33 -8.13
C LYS A 232 -0.58 -4.42 -7.37
N ILE A 233 -0.97 -5.58 -6.87
CA ILE A 233 -2.24 -5.83 -6.19
C ILE A 233 -1.96 -6.70 -4.97
N HIS A 234 -2.39 -6.24 -3.80
CA HIS A 234 -2.32 -6.97 -2.54
C HIS A 234 -3.73 -7.14 -1.98
N ILE A 235 -4.21 -8.38 -1.92
CA ILE A 235 -5.43 -8.72 -1.17
C ILE A 235 -4.97 -9.13 0.22
N LEU A 236 -5.53 -8.51 1.26
CA LEU A 236 -5.19 -8.83 2.66
C LEU A 236 -5.47 -10.31 2.96
N GLU A 237 -4.78 -10.91 3.91
CA GLU A 237 -5.04 -12.30 4.31
C GLU A 237 -6.18 -12.43 5.31
N LYS A 238 -6.38 -11.41 6.16
CA LYS A 238 -7.52 -11.32 7.08
C LYS A 238 -8.71 -10.67 6.39
N ARG A 239 -9.88 -10.73 7.03
CA ARG A 239 -11.12 -10.21 6.44
C ARG A 239 -11.02 -8.75 5.98
N MET A 240 -10.54 -7.87 6.86
CA MET A 240 -10.44 -6.43 6.65
C MET A 240 -9.34 -5.84 7.54
N MET A 241 -8.92 -4.61 7.27
CA MET A 241 -7.83 -3.94 8.01
C MET A 241 -8.04 -3.95 9.53
N GLU A 242 -9.27 -3.76 10.02
CA GLU A 242 -9.57 -3.73 11.46
C GLU A 242 -9.27 -5.07 12.15
N ASN A 243 -9.23 -6.19 11.41
CA ASN A 243 -8.83 -7.49 11.97
C ASN A 243 -7.32 -7.56 12.26
N TYR A 244 -6.51 -6.61 11.80
CA TYR A 244 -5.10 -6.49 12.20
C TYR A 244 -4.88 -5.71 13.50
N LEU A 245 -5.92 -5.13 14.09
CA LEU A 245 -5.80 -4.51 15.42
C LEU A 245 -5.47 -5.59 16.47
N PRO A 246 -4.39 -5.41 17.25
CA PRO A 246 -4.05 -6.33 18.33
C PRO A 246 -5.10 -6.34 19.45
N LYS A 247 -5.18 -7.42 20.25
CA LYS A 247 -6.14 -7.51 21.37
C LYS A 247 -5.92 -6.43 22.41
N GLU A 248 -4.70 -5.94 22.56
CA GLU A 248 -4.30 -4.85 23.44
C GLU A 248 -5.14 -3.58 23.19
N VAL A 249 -5.53 -3.33 21.93
CA VAL A 249 -6.44 -2.24 21.57
C VAL A 249 -7.81 -2.43 22.22
N PHE A 250 -8.38 -3.63 22.06
CA PHE A 250 -9.70 -3.95 22.59
C PHE A 250 -9.71 -4.00 24.12
N GLN A 251 -8.60 -4.46 24.73
CA GLN A 251 -8.40 -4.38 26.17
C GLN A 251 -8.39 -2.92 26.65
N GLU A 252 -7.70 -2.04 25.92
CA GLU A 252 -7.65 -0.62 26.27
C GLU A 252 -9.01 0.06 26.15
N ILE A 253 -9.80 -0.29 25.12
CA ILE A 253 -11.19 0.16 25.01
C ILE A 253 -12.02 -0.38 26.18
N ALA A 254 -11.90 -1.66 26.53
CA ALA A 254 -12.66 -2.28 27.62
C ALA A 254 -12.37 -1.69 29.01
N ARG A 255 -11.17 -1.12 29.22
CA ARG A 255 -10.80 -0.47 30.49
C ARG A 255 -11.55 0.84 30.73
N GLN A 256 -12.05 1.49 29.68
CA GLN A 256 -12.70 2.80 29.77
C GLN A 256 -14.00 2.73 30.58
N ASN A 257 -14.18 3.67 31.52
CA ASN A 257 -15.32 3.68 32.43
C ASN A 257 -16.67 3.83 31.70
N SER A 258 -16.69 4.55 30.58
CA SER A 258 -17.87 4.69 29.73
C SER A 258 -18.26 3.37 29.06
N VAL A 259 -17.29 2.54 28.67
CA VAL A 259 -17.52 1.20 28.11
C VAL A 259 -18.05 0.23 29.17
N LYS A 260 -17.52 0.28 30.40
CA LYS A 260 -18.00 -0.59 31.50
C LYS A 260 -19.49 -0.40 31.84
N LYS A 261 -20.04 0.78 31.53
CA LYS A 261 -21.46 1.13 31.74
C LYS A 261 -22.35 0.73 30.56
N ASP A 262 -21.77 0.50 29.39
CA ASP A 262 -22.49 0.03 28.19
C ASP A 262 -22.48 -1.50 28.19
N ILE A 263 -23.62 -2.10 28.56
CA ILE A 263 -23.71 -3.55 28.77
C ILE A 263 -23.46 -4.34 27.48
N ASP A 264 -23.93 -3.84 26.33
CA ASP A 264 -23.82 -4.52 25.06
C ASP A 264 -22.37 -4.49 24.55
N LEU A 265 -21.75 -3.32 24.61
CA LEU A 265 -20.36 -3.14 24.22
C LEU A 265 -19.41 -3.94 25.12
N LYS A 266 -19.66 -3.91 26.44
CA LYS A 266 -18.91 -4.71 27.41
C LYS A 266 -19.05 -6.21 27.11
N ASN A 267 -20.28 -6.69 26.92
CA ASN A 267 -20.54 -8.10 26.61
C ASN A 267 -19.85 -8.55 25.32
N TRP A 268 -19.84 -7.69 24.29
CA TRP A 268 -19.14 -7.96 23.05
C TRP A 268 -17.62 -8.06 23.28
N LEU A 269 -17.02 -7.11 23.99
CA LEU A 269 -15.59 -7.10 24.31
C LEU A 269 -15.18 -8.31 25.14
N ASP A 270 -15.96 -8.66 26.17
CA ASP A 270 -15.72 -9.84 26.98
C ASP A 270 -15.75 -11.11 26.12
N ALA A 271 -16.72 -11.23 25.20
CA ALA A 271 -16.79 -12.35 24.27
C ALA A 271 -15.60 -12.41 23.31
N TYR A 272 -15.21 -11.27 22.73
CA TYR A 272 -14.12 -11.15 21.76
C TYR A 272 -12.75 -11.44 22.38
N LEU A 273 -12.48 -10.88 23.56
CA LEU A 273 -11.21 -11.06 24.26
C LEU A 273 -11.00 -12.51 24.71
N ASN A 274 -12.08 -13.25 24.96
CA ASN A 274 -12.06 -14.68 25.29
C ASN A 274 -11.85 -15.62 24.07
N LEU A 275 -11.85 -15.11 22.84
CA LEU A 275 -11.55 -15.94 21.66
C LEU A 275 -10.06 -16.34 21.66
N THR A 276 -9.76 -17.63 21.81
CA THR A 276 -8.37 -18.13 21.83
C THR A 276 -7.84 -18.52 20.45
N GLU A 277 -8.73 -18.80 19.49
CA GLU A 277 -8.36 -19.24 18.14
C GLU A 277 -8.20 -18.05 17.18
N ASN A 278 -7.00 -17.86 16.63
CA ASN A 278 -6.71 -16.75 15.71
C ASN A 278 -7.64 -16.69 14.49
N LYS A 279 -8.00 -17.84 13.90
CA LYS A 279 -8.94 -17.90 12.77
C LYS A 279 -10.29 -17.22 13.07
N LYS A 280 -10.80 -17.28 14.32
CA LYS A 280 -12.03 -16.58 14.71
C LYS A 280 -11.82 -15.07 14.72
N LEU A 281 -10.65 -14.60 15.17
CA LEU A 281 -10.27 -13.19 15.16
C LEU A 281 -9.98 -12.66 13.74
N ASP A 282 -9.48 -13.51 12.85
CA ASP A 282 -9.10 -13.15 11.48
C ASP A 282 -10.30 -12.90 10.57
N PHE A 283 -11.39 -13.65 10.78
CA PHE A 283 -12.55 -13.66 9.88
C PHE A 283 -13.86 -13.13 10.49
N ILE A 284 -13.85 -12.72 11.76
CA ILE A 284 -14.99 -12.00 12.35
C ILE A 284 -15.20 -10.67 11.63
N ASN A 285 -16.44 -10.41 11.23
CA ASN A 285 -16.86 -9.08 10.80
C ASN A 285 -17.08 -8.23 12.05
N ILE A 286 -16.03 -7.54 12.49
CA ILE A 286 -16.04 -6.75 13.73
C ILE A 286 -17.24 -5.79 13.80
N PRO A 287 -17.52 -4.91 12.80
CA PRO A 287 -18.60 -3.93 12.93
C PRO A 287 -20.01 -4.52 12.85
N ALA A 288 -20.23 -5.42 11.89
CA ALA A 288 -21.57 -5.89 11.59
C ALA A 288 -21.95 -7.14 12.40
N GLY A 289 -20.97 -7.91 12.88
CA GLY A 289 -21.22 -9.28 13.30
C GLY A 289 -21.70 -10.11 12.11
N LYS A 290 -22.81 -10.82 12.22
CA LYS A 290 -23.29 -11.74 11.17
C LYS A 290 -22.25 -12.83 10.88
N LEU A 291 -21.91 -13.60 11.90
CA LEU A 291 -20.89 -14.64 11.88
C LEU A 291 -21.18 -15.68 10.79
N LEU A 292 -22.46 -16.02 10.58
CA LEU A 292 -22.89 -16.96 9.53
C LEU A 292 -23.17 -16.28 8.18
N GLY A 293 -22.91 -14.97 8.07
CA GLY A 293 -23.13 -14.17 6.88
C GLY A 293 -24.60 -14.10 6.47
N ASN A 294 -24.84 -13.88 5.17
CA ASN A 294 -26.16 -14.03 4.55
C ASN A 294 -26.23 -15.34 3.72
N ASN A 295 -25.32 -16.29 3.99
CA ASN A 295 -25.15 -17.48 3.16
C ASN A 295 -26.26 -18.49 3.44
N HIS A 296 -26.97 -18.87 2.38
CA HIS A 296 -27.95 -19.95 2.43
C HIS A 296 -27.77 -20.86 1.21
N PRO A 297 -27.41 -22.15 1.40
CA PRO A 297 -27.06 -22.81 2.67
C PRO A 297 -25.75 -22.29 3.30
N ILE A 298 -25.61 -22.46 4.62
CA ILE A 298 -24.41 -22.06 5.36
C ILE A 298 -23.28 -23.08 5.09
N PRO A 299 -22.07 -22.65 4.68
CA PRO A 299 -20.93 -23.55 4.49
C PRO A 299 -20.51 -24.24 5.80
N THR A 300 -20.14 -25.52 5.72
CA THR A 300 -19.70 -26.32 6.88
C THR A 300 -18.52 -25.68 7.60
N GLU A 301 -17.55 -25.16 6.86
CA GLU A 301 -16.37 -24.48 7.40
C GLU A 301 -16.72 -23.23 8.20
N LEU A 302 -17.74 -22.49 7.73
CA LEU A 302 -18.23 -21.30 8.43
C LEU A 302 -18.97 -21.70 9.71
N ASN A 303 -19.77 -22.75 9.68
CA ASN A 303 -20.41 -23.28 10.88
C ASN A 303 -19.35 -23.75 11.90
N ASN A 304 -18.40 -24.59 11.46
CA ASN A 304 -17.30 -25.11 12.28
C ASN A 304 -16.43 -23.99 12.87
N LEU A 305 -16.26 -22.86 12.15
CA LEU A 305 -15.50 -21.72 12.64
C LEU A 305 -16.15 -21.10 13.88
N TRP A 306 -17.49 -21.11 13.99
CA TRP A 306 -18.23 -20.46 15.08
C TRP A 306 -18.84 -21.42 16.10
N ASP A 307 -18.60 -22.71 15.94
CA ASP A 307 -19.02 -23.74 16.89
C ASP A 307 -18.41 -23.52 18.29
N ASN A 308 -19.08 -24.09 19.29
CA ASN A 308 -18.68 -24.09 20.70
C ASN A 308 -18.57 -22.71 21.37
N LEU A 309 -19.14 -21.65 20.77
CA LEU A 309 -19.18 -20.32 21.37
C LEU A 309 -20.31 -20.16 22.42
N GLY A 310 -21.31 -21.04 22.42
CA GLY A 310 -22.46 -20.95 23.33
C GLY A 310 -23.08 -19.54 23.33
N GLY A 311 -23.30 -18.98 24.52
CA GLY A 311 -23.85 -17.62 24.66
C GLY A 311 -22.96 -16.49 24.12
N ASN A 312 -21.66 -16.74 23.84
CA ASN A 312 -20.79 -15.75 23.22
C ASN A 312 -21.06 -15.58 21.73
N PHE A 313 -21.69 -16.56 21.06
CA PHE A 313 -22.07 -16.46 19.67
C PHE A 313 -22.96 -15.24 19.43
N GLN A 314 -24.07 -15.14 20.14
CA GLN A 314 -25.04 -14.04 19.99
C GLN A 314 -24.42 -12.67 20.28
N LYS A 315 -23.55 -12.59 21.30
CA LYS A 315 -22.84 -11.35 21.64
C LYS A 315 -22.00 -10.87 20.47
N LEU A 316 -21.21 -11.76 19.88
CA LEU A 316 -20.32 -11.43 18.75
C LEU A 316 -21.12 -11.17 17.45
N ASP A 317 -22.19 -11.92 17.23
CA ASP A 317 -23.05 -11.84 16.04
C ASP A 317 -23.79 -10.51 15.90
N ASN A 318 -24.01 -9.80 17.02
CA ASN A 318 -24.54 -8.45 17.02
C ASN A 318 -23.56 -7.38 16.47
N GLY A 319 -22.26 -7.70 16.46
CA GLY A 319 -21.19 -6.80 16.02
C GLY A 319 -20.79 -5.74 17.06
N PHE A 320 -19.60 -5.17 16.86
CA PHE A 320 -18.98 -4.20 17.75
C PHE A 320 -19.51 -2.78 17.48
N LYS A 321 -20.50 -2.35 18.27
CA LYS A 321 -21.13 -1.02 18.14
C LYS A 321 -20.33 0.09 18.83
N PHE A 322 -19.06 0.21 18.44
CA PHE A 322 -18.18 1.26 18.93
C PHE A 322 -18.13 2.45 17.95
N TYR A 323 -18.46 3.64 18.45
CA TYR A 323 -18.52 4.87 17.66
C TYR A 323 -17.53 5.93 18.13
N GLY A 324 -16.53 5.55 18.93
CA GLY A 324 -15.53 6.46 19.47
C GLY A 324 -15.92 7.13 20.80
N PHE A 325 -15.02 7.97 21.28
CA PHE A 325 -15.18 8.74 22.50
C PHE A 325 -15.32 10.23 22.19
N LYS A 326 -16.13 10.93 23.00
CA LYS A 326 -16.17 12.39 23.05
C LYS A 326 -14.96 12.91 23.84
N GLU A 327 -14.69 14.21 23.77
CA GLU A 327 -13.59 14.85 24.52
C GLU A 327 -13.69 14.61 26.04
N ASN A 328 -14.91 14.55 26.58
CA ASN A 328 -15.17 14.25 27.98
C ASN A 328 -15.07 12.75 28.35
N GLY A 329 -14.61 11.88 27.44
CA GLY A 329 -14.46 10.44 27.65
C GLY A 329 -15.76 9.61 27.58
N SER A 330 -16.91 10.24 27.36
CA SER A 330 -18.18 9.54 27.14
C SER A 330 -18.23 8.89 25.75
N LEU A 331 -19.03 7.83 25.58
CA LEU A 331 -19.21 7.17 24.28
C LEU A 331 -20.00 8.08 23.33
N LYS A 332 -19.58 8.10 22.06
CA LYS A 332 -20.38 8.68 20.98
C LYS A 332 -21.54 7.75 20.64
N SER A 333 -22.67 8.33 20.26
CA SER A 333 -23.80 7.60 19.67
C SER A 333 -23.57 7.36 18.16
N PRO A 334 -24.38 6.49 17.52
CA PRO A 334 -24.29 6.27 16.06
C PRO A 334 -24.54 7.52 15.21
N LYS A 335 -25.15 8.57 15.79
CA LYS A 335 -25.37 9.87 15.12
C LYS A 335 -24.15 10.79 15.22
N GLU A 336 -23.24 10.52 16.15
CA GLU A 336 -22.09 11.37 16.48
C GLU A 336 -20.76 10.76 16.00
N GLY A 337 -20.74 9.48 15.64
CA GLY A 337 -19.56 8.78 15.19
C GLY A 337 -19.88 7.56 14.35
N SER A 338 -18.85 6.99 13.73
CA SER A 338 -18.95 5.75 12.97
C SER A 338 -17.78 4.84 13.28
N PHE A 339 -18.03 3.54 13.33
CA PHE A 339 -16.98 2.53 13.50
C PHE A 339 -15.86 2.74 12.48
N LYS A 340 -16.23 2.95 11.20
CA LYS A 340 -15.29 3.09 10.10
C LYS A 340 -14.39 4.33 10.19
N ILE A 341 -14.78 5.35 10.95
CA ILE A 341 -13.95 6.54 11.18
C ILE A 341 -13.13 6.41 12.47
N GLU A 342 -13.68 5.75 13.49
CA GLU A 342 -13.11 5.78 14.85
C GLU A 342 -12.16 4.61 15.12
N MET A 343 -12.43 3.43 14.56
CA MET A 343 -11.53 2.28 14.73
C MET A 343 -10.16 2.46 14.08
N PRO A 344 -10.04 3.01 12.86
CA PRO A 344 -8.72 3.19 12.25
C PRO A 344 -7.78 4.08 13.06
N LYS A 345 -8.29 5.03 13.84
CA LYS A 345 -7.47 5.91 14.71
C LYS A 345 -6.67 5.11 15.75
N TRP A 346 -7.10 3.89 16.09
CA TRP A 346 -6.38 3.06 17.04
C TRP A 346 -5.04 2.54 16.50
N PHE A 347 -4.87 2.47 15.17
CA PHE A 347 -3.57 2.15 14.55
C PHE A 347 -2.49 3.20 14.84
N GLN A 348 -2.87 4.40 15.25
CA GLN A 348 -1.95 5.51 15.53
C GLN A 348 -1.54 5.59 17.01
N LYS A 349 -2.05 4.71 17.88
CA LYS A 349 -1.75 4.71 19.32
C LYS A 349 -0.38 4.10 19.60
N GLU A 350 0.24 4.52 20.70
CA GLU A 350 1.57 4.03 21.13
C GLU A 350 1.61 2.52 21.43
N LEU A 351 0.47 1.95 21.84
CA LEU A 351 0.34 0.50 22.07
C LEU A 351 0.49 -0.34 20.78
N ILE A 352 0.44 0.29 19.60
CA ILE A 352 0.67 -0.35 18.32
C ILE A 352 2.18 -0.43 18.07
N THR A 353 2.73 -1.61 18.33
CA THR A 353 4.14 -1.93 18.15
C THR A 353 4.33 -2.96 17.03
N LYS A 354 5.57 -3.11 16.54
CA LYS A 354 5.94 -4.21 15.63
C LYS A 354 5.57 -5.57 16.23
N GLU A 355 5.89 -5.81 17.49
CA GLU A 355 5.63 -7.08 18.18
C GLU A 355 4.14 -7.45 18.17
N ASN A 356 3.27 -6.52 18.59
CA ASN A 356 1.84 -6.79 18.72
C ASN A 356 1.19 -6.96 17.35
N LEU A 357 1.62 -6.17 16.35
CA LEU A 357 1.17 -6.32 14.97
C LEU A 357 1.65 -7.63 14.34
N SER A 358 2.90 -8.04 14.56
CA SER A 358 3.44 -9.32 14.07
C SER A 358 2.72 -10.50 14.70
N SER A 359 2.53 -10.47 16.02
CA SER A 359 1.76 -11.47 16.75
C SER A 359 0.33 -11.56 16.23
N ARG A 360 -0.32 -10.41 16.02
CA ARG A 360 -1.67 -10.36 15.48
C ARG A 360 -1.73 -10.87 14.05
N ALA A 361 -0.80 -10.48 13.18
CA ALA A 361 -0.72 -10.94 11.79
C ALA A 361 -0.57 -12.47 11.74
N GLY A 362 0.32 -13.02 12.56
CA GLY A 362 0.58 -14.46 12.65
C GLY A 362 1.52 -14.99 11.57
N ASN A 363 2.02 -14.12 10.68
CA ASN A 363 2.96 -14.44 9.61
C ASN A 363 3.68 -13.17 9.10
N ASP A 364 4.42 -13.31 7.99
CA ASP A 364 5.26 -12.27 7.38
C ASP A 364 4.49 -11.29 6.45
N GLU A 365 3.16 -11.30 6.39
CA GLU A 365 2.38 -10.45 5.46
C GLU A 365 2.71 -8.96 5.57
N LEU A 366 2.74 -8.41 6.80
CA LEU A 366 2.98 -6.98 7.01
C LEU A 366 4.38 -6.56 6.52
N GLU A 367 5.37 -7.44 6.68
CA GLU A 367 6.72 -7.25 6.16
C GLU A 367 6.73 -7.30 4.63
N ARG A 368 6.00 -8.25 4.01
CA ARG A 368 5.85 -8.30 2.56
C ARG A 368 5.18 -7.04 2.01
N ILE A 369 4.18 -6.49 2.69
CA ILE A 369 3.54 -5.23 2.31
C ILE A 369 4.55 -4.08 2.26
N VAL A 370 5.32 -3.89 3.33
CA VAL A 370 6.33 -2.83 3.39
C VAL A 370 7.43 -3.06 2.35
N ASN A 371 7.85 -4.30 2.11
CA ASN A 371 8.81 -4.64 1.07
C ASN A 371 8.29 -4.29 -0.34
N LYS A 372 7.02 -4.58 -0.66
CA LYS A 372 6.40 -4.18 -1.93
C LYS A 372 6.42 -2.67 -2.11
N ILE A 373 6.09 -1.92 -1.06
CA ILE A 373 6.14 -0.45 -1.08
C ILE A 373 7.58 0.02 -1.31
N ASN A 374 8.55 -0.47 -0.55
CA ASN A 374 9.95 -0.06 -0.66
C ASN A 374 10.56 -0.36 -2.03
N LYS A 375 10.13 -1.42 -2.72
CA LYS A 375 10.55 -1.70 -4.11
C LYS A 375 10.10 -0.63 -5.12
N LEU A 376 9.04 0.13 -4.82
CA LEU A 376 8.55 1.24 -5.66
C LEU A 376 9.32 2.57 -5.42
N LEU A 377 10.14 2.62 -4.37
CA LEU A 377 10.90 3.79 -3.90
C LEU A 377 12.38 3.67 -4.26
#